data_AF-A0A372Q2K9-F1
#
_entry.id   AF-A0A372Q2K9-F1
#
_cell.length_a   1.000
_cell.length_b   1.000
_cell.length_c   1.000
_cell.angle_alpha   90.00
_cell.angle_beta   90.00
_cell.angle_gamma   90.00
#
_symmetry.space_group_name_H-M   'P 1'
#
loop_
_entity.id
_entity.type
_entity.pdbx_description
1 polymer ?
#
loop_
_entity_poly.entity_id
_entity_poly.type
_entity_poly.pdbx_seq_one_letter_code
_entity_poly.pdbx_strand_id
1 'polypeptide(L)'
;MSSIKNVHIALDVVGQNLNYFCIHIFINYDQNDKSTMEMILRLAHVLPCKLEYLNFLFTCTPIRKNIWEVFFKSLGHIFIKKLLLRVNNLFDHILPYIKEYIMKEKRVENLAIEGYIEIQVRSGTRRRNKELFTMTDELKEFELYNIKVREHSDLYIRAYEFIDEMY
;
A
#
# COMPACT_ATOMS: atom_id res chain seq x y z
N MET A 1 -20.66 -27.50 5.95
CA MET A 1 -20.88 -26.06 5.72
C MET A 1 -19.64 -25.33 6.23
N SER A 2 -18.72 -24.97 5.32
CA SER A 2 -17.46 -24.31 5.68
C SER A 2 -17.74 -22.84 5.99
N SER A 3 -17.44 -22.41 7.21
CA SER A 3 -17.55 -21.01 7.61
C SER A 3 -16.65 -20.15 6.72
N ILE A 4 -17.24 -19.24 5.97
CA ILE A 4 -16.50 -18.15 5.34
C ILE A 4 -15.89 -17.33 6.49
N LYS A 5 -14.59 -17.53 6.76
CA LYS A 5 -13.85 -16.66 7.67
C LYS A 5 -13.65 -15.33 6.93
N ASN A 6 -14.38 -14.33 7.38
CA ASN A 6 -14.57 -13.06 6.69
C ASN A 6 -13.25 -12.26 6.65
N VAL A 7 -12.82 -11.88 5.43
CA VAL A 7 -11.96 -10.71 5.28
C VAL A 7 -12.85 -9.49 5.35
N HIS A 8 -12.48 -8.52 6.17
CA HIS A 8 -13.21 -7.26 6.26
C HIS A 8 -12.42 -6.19 5.50
N ILE A 9 -12.99 -5.71 4.40
CA ILE A 9 -12.55 -4.46 3.77
C ILE A 9 -13.48 -3.37 4.29
N ALA A 10 -12.90 -2.38 4.97
CA ALA A 10 -13.56 -1.10 5.16
C ALA A 10 -13.06 -0.19 4.03
N LEU A 11 -13.98 0.18 3.14
CA LEU A 11 -13.72 1.11 2.06
C LEU A 11 -14.29 2.46 2.49
N ASP A 12 -13.40 3.39 2.86
CA ASP A 12 -13.77 4.79 3.05
C ASP A 12 -13.49 5.53 1.75
N VAL A 13 -14.56 5.80 0.98
CA VAL A 13 -14.48 6.72 -0.15
C VAL A 13 -14.49 8.12 0.43
N VAL A 14 -13.31 8.73 0.48
CA VAL A 14 -13.15 10.05 1.07
C VAL A 14 -13.41 11.10 -0.02
N GLY A 15 -14.68 11.51 -0.16
CA GLY A 15 -15.13 12.58 -1.06
C GLY A 15 -16.12 12.16 -2.17
N GLN A 16 -16.73 13.14 -2.85
CA GLN A 16 -17.65 12.91 -3.98
C GLN A 16 -16.94 12.64 -5.32
N ASN A 17 -15.61 12.79 -5.38
CA ASN A 17 -14.81 12.52 -6.57
C ASN A 17 -14.30 11.07 -6.57
N LEU A 18 -14.70 10.30 -7.58
CA LEU A 18 -14.37 8.87 -7.76
C LEU A 18 -12.86 8.56 -7.91
N ASN A 19 -11.94 9.51 -7.70
CA ASN A 19 -10.50 9.34 -7.92
C ASN A 19 -9.65 9.42 -6.63
N TYR A 20 -10.29 9.50 -5.46
CA TYR A 20 -9.65 9.53 -4.14
C TYR A 20 -10.13 8.34 -3.31
N PHE A 21 -9.20 7.45 -2.93
CA PHE A 21 -9.53 6.26 -2.14
C PHE A 21 -8.63 6.08 -0.93
N CYS A 22 -9.24 5.80 0.21
CA CYS A 22 -8.57 5.30 1.41
C CYS A 22 -9.14 3.92 1.74
N ILE A 23 -8.31 2.88 1.68
CA ILE A 23 -8.76 1.49 1.73
C ILE A 23 -8.08 0.79 2.88
N HIS A 24 -8.88 0.41 3.87
CA HIS A 24 -8.41 -0.32 5.04
C HIS A 24 -8.62 -1.82 4.84
N ILE A 25 -7.52 -2.56 4.79
CA ILE A 25 -7.51 -4.00 4.52
C ILE A 25 -7.09 -4.71 5.81
N PHE A 26 -8.03 -5.48 6.37
CA PHE A 26 -7.84 -6.24 7.60
C PHE A 26 -7.67 -7.72 7.28
N ILE A 27 -6.48 -8.28 7.56
CA ILE A 27 -6.17 -9.69 7.25
C ILE A 27 -6.03 -10.50 8.53
N ASN A 28 -6.97 -11.42 8.72
CA ASN A 28 -7.00 -12.36 9.84
C ASN A 28 -5.86 -13.39 9.76
N TYR A 29 -5.39 -13.84 10.93
CA TYR A 29 -4.29 -14.82 11.04
C TYR A 29 -4.65 -16.18 10.43
N ASP A 30 -5.93 -16.56 10.50
CA ASP A 30 -6.46 -17.83 9.98
C ASP A 30 -6.90 -17.75 8.50
N GLN A 31 -6.64 -16.62 7.82
CA GLN A 31 -7.11 -16.43 6.46
C GLN A 31 -6.33 -17.32 5.47
N ASN A 32 -7.04 -18.00 4.58
CA ASN A 32 -6.40 -18.71 3.49
C ASN A 32 -5.85 -17.72 2.44
N ASP A 33 -4.60 -17.92 2.02
CA ASP A 33 -3.92 -17.15 0.96
C ASP A 33 -4.78 -16.99 -0.30
N LYS A 34 -5.53 -18.03 -0.69
CA LYS A 34 -6.42 -17.98 -1.85
C LYS A 34 -7.50 -16.91 -1.72
N SER A 35 -8.15 -16.81 -0.55
CA SER A 35 -9.19 -15.81 -0.30
C SER A 35 -8.61 -14.39 -0.29
N THR A 36 -7.42 -14.22 0.29
CA THR A 36 -6.70 -12.95 0.26
C THR A 36 -6.36 -12.53 -1.18
N MET A 37 -5.88 -13.46 -2.01
CA MET A 37 -5.62 -13.21 -3.44
C MET A 37 -6.88 -12.82 -4.21
N GLU A 38 -7.97 -13.59 -4.06
CA GLU A 38 -9.24 -13.30 -4.75
C GLU A 38 -9.78 -11.91 -4.40
N MET A 39 -9.69 -11.53 -3.13
CA MET A 39 -10.08 -10.21 -2.67
C MET A 39 -9.23 -9.10 -3.29
N ILE A 40 -7.91 -9.24 -3.24
CA ILE A 40 -6.94 -8.27 -3.77
C ILE A 40 -7.13 -8.07 -5.28
N LEU A 41 -7.39 -9.15 -6.03
CA LEU A 41 -7.68 -9.07 -7.46
C LEU A 41 -8.99 -8.34 -7.75
N ARG A 42 -10.06 -8.61 -6.98
CA ARG A 42 -11.33 -7.89 -7.10
C ARG A 42 -11.16 -6.40 -6.80
N LEU A 43 -10.39 -6.07 -5.77
CA LEU A 43 -10.10 -4.69 -5.39
C LEU A 43 -9.39 -3.93 -6.51
N ALA A 44 -8.34 -4.51 -7.08
CA ALA A 44 -7.63 -3.90 -8.20
C ALA A 44 -8.53 -3.72 -9.43
N HIS A 45 -9.49 -4.63 -9.67
CA HIS A 45 -10.40 -4.55 -10.80
C HIS A 45 -11.45 -3.44 -10.70
N VAL A 46 -11.87 -3.07 -9.49
CA VAL A 46 -12.89 -2.03 -9.29
C VAL A 46 -12.32 -0.62 -9.21
N LEU A 47 -10.99 -0.49 -9.07
CA LEU A 47 -10.34 0.81 -9.01
C LEU A 47 -10.30 1.47 -10.40
N PRO A 48 -10.61 2.77 -10.51
CA PRO A 48 -10.44 3.53 -11.73
C PRO A 48 -9.00 3.50 -12.27
N CYS A 49 -8.85 3.56 -13.59
CA CYS A 49 -7.54 3.56 -14.24
C CYS A 49 -6.69 4.81 -13.97
N LYS A 50 -7.26 5.88 -13.40
CA LYS A 50 -6.55 7.11 -13.02
C LYS A 50 -7.04 7.57 -11.65
N LEU A 51 -6.11 7.74 -10.72
CA LEU A 51 -6.38 8.13 -9.35
C LEU A 51 -5.52 9.33 -8.96
N GLU A 52 -6.12 10.33 -8.34
CA GLU A 52 -5.40 11.44 -7.73
C GLU A 52 -4.78 11.03 -6.39
N TYR A 53 -5.46 10.12 -5.67
CA TYR A 53 -5.04 9.64 -4.37
C TYR A 53 -5.47 8.20 -4.12
N LEU A 54 -4.54 7.37 -3.69
CA LEU A 54 -4.81 6.02 -3.22
C LEU A 54 -3.97 5.72 -1.98
N ASN A 55 -4.64 5.42 -0.87
CA ASN A 55 -4.00 5.03 0.37
C ASN A 55 -4.46 3.63 0.78
N PHE A 56 -3.53 2.69 0.89
CA PHE A 56 -3.81 1.37 1.44
C PHE A 56 -3.24 1.23 2.85
N LEU A 57 -4.10 0.84 3.79
CA LEU A 57 -3.72 0.48 5.14
C LEU A 57 -3.90 -1.01 5.34
N PHE A 58 -2.80 -1.77 5.27
CA PHE A 58 -2.77 -3.19 5.54
C PHE A 58 -2.44 -3.46 7.00
N THR A 59 -3.41 -4.00 7.73
CA THR A 59 -3.34 -4.22 9.18
C THR A 59 -3.39 -5.69 9.57
N CYS A 60 -3.06 -5.97 10.83
CA CYS A 60 -3.01 -7.30 11.44
C CYS A 60 -1.90 -8.20 10.93
N THR A 61 -2.16 -9.15 10.05
CA THR A 61 -1.18 -10.21 9.75
C THR A 61 -0.30 -9.84 8.56
N PRO A 62 1.03 -10.07 8.59
CA PRO A 62 1.88 -9.84 7.42
C PRO A 62 1.41 -10.66 6.21
N ILE A 63 1.37 -10.04 5.04
CA ILE A 63 0.98 -10.69 3.79
C ILE A 63 2.16 -11.50 3.23
N ARG A 64 1.89 -12.66 2.63
CA ARG A 64 2.95 -13.47 2.00
C ARG A 64 3.50 -12.79 0.74
N LYS A 65 4.79 -12.99 0.47
CA LYS A 65 5.52 -12.37 -0.65
C LYS A 65 4.83 -12.56 -2.01
N ASN A 66 4.37 -13.77 -2.31
CA ASN A 66 3.68 -14.09 -3.57
C ASN A 66 2.35 -13.35 -3.76
N ILE A 67 1.68 -12.95 -2.68
CA ILE A 67 0.44 -12.17 -2.76
C ILE A 67 0.75 -10.72 -3.15
N TRP A 68 1.86 -10.15 -2.65
CA TRP A 68 2.30 -8.80 -3.04
C TRP A 68 2.57 -8.70 -4.53
N GLU A 69 3.23 -9.70 -5.10
CA GLU A 69 3.45 -9.78 -6.54
C GLU A 69 2.15 -9.70 -7.33
N VAL A 70 1.18 -10.57 -6.98
CA VAL A 70 -0.13 -10.60 -7.63
C VAL A 70 -0.85 -9.25 -7.47
N PHE A 71 -0.79 -8.65 -6.29
CA PHE A 71 -1.40 -7.34 -6.02
C PHE A 71 -0.83 -6.25 -6.92
N PHE A 72 0.48 -6.00 -6.87
CA PHE A 72 1.06 -4.88 -7.62
C PHE A 72 0.95 -5.09 -9.12
N LYS A 73 1.07 -6.34 -9.59
CA LYS A 73 0.82 -6.67 -11.00
C LYS A 73 -0.61 -6.36 -11.42
N SER A 74 -1.60 -6.62 -10.55
CA SER A 74 -3.01 -6.32 -10.84
C SER A 74 -3.32 -4.82 -10.93
N LEU A 75 -2.51 -3.97 -10.30
CA LEU A 75 -2.60 -2.51 -10.41
C LEU A 75 -1.96 -1.96 -11.70
N GLY A 76 -1.38 -2.80 -12.57
CA GLY A 76 -0.60 -2.36 -13.73
C GLY A 76 -1.37 -1.54 -14.77
N HIS A 77 -2.69 -1.51 -14.73
CA HIS A 77 -3.53 -0.71 -15.62
C HIS A 77 -3.89 0.68 -15.03
N ILE A 78 -3.46 0.97 -13.81
CA ILE A 78 -3.83 2.15 -13.04
C ILE A 78 -2.65 3.12 -12.97
N PHE A 79 -2.94 4.40 -13.19
CA PHE A 79 -2.02 5.50 -12.89
C PHE A 79 -2.46 6.21 -11.62
N ILE A 80 -1.52 6.48 -10.70
CA ILE A 80 -1.82 6.99 -9.36
C ILE A 80 -0.90 8.18 -9.06
N LYS A 81 -1.47 9.38 -8.90
CA LYS A 81 -0.66 10.57 -8.62
C LYS A 81 -0.04 10.55 -7.23
N LYS A 82 -0.77 10.08 -6.21
CA LYS A 82 -0.28 9.92 -4.84
C LYS A 82 -0.64 8.52 -4.33
N LEU A 83 0.37 7.67 -4.13
CA LEU A 83 0.21 6.33 -3.56
C LEU A 83 0.81 6.28 -2.15
N LEU A 84 -0.01 5.90 -1.18
CA LEU A 84 0.40 5.63 0.19
C LEU A 84 0.19 4.15 0.50
N LEU A 85 1.18 3.53 1.13
CA LEU A 85 1.13 2.15 1.59
C LEU A 85 1.59 2.07 3.04
N ARG A 86 0.70 1.70 3.95
CA ARG A 86 1.09 1.25 5.30
C ARG A 86 0.95 -0.26 5.36
N VAL A 87 2.06 -0.97 5.56
CA VAL A 87 2.09 -2.43 5.50
C VAL A 87 2.66 -3.05 6.77
N ASN A 88 2.07 -4.15 7.24
CA ASN A 88 2.66 -4.95 8.31
C ASN A 88 3.71 -5.95 7.80
N ASN A 89 4.52 -5.56 6.81
CA ASN A 89 5.55 -6.40 6.19
C ASN A 89 6.94 -5.81 6.38
N LEU A 90 7.96 -6.66 6.24
CA LEU A 90 9.34 -6.18 6.06
C LEU A 90 9.48 -5.54 4.68
N PHE A 91 10.27 -4.46 4.57
CA PHE A 91 10.58 -3.83 3.28
C PHE A 91 11.14 -4.83 2.27
N ASP A 92 12.04 -5.72 2.71
CA ASP A 92 12.64 -6.78 1.88
C ASP A 92 11.60 -7.74 1.28
N HIS A 93 10.38 -7.78 1.84
CA HIS A 93 9.30 -8.65 1.39
C HIS A 93 8.37 -7.98 0.36
N ILE A 94 8.42 -6.65 0.23
CA ILE A 94 7.48 -5.87 -0.56
C ILE A 94 8.17 -4.97 -1.60
N LEU A 95 9.31 -4.38 -1.25
CA LEU A 95 10.01 -3.39 -2.05
C LEU A 95 10.44 -3.90 -3.43
N PRO A 96 10.89 -5.16 -3.60
CA PRO A 96 11.18 -5.69 -4.94
C PRO A 96 9.98 -5.62 -5.90
N TYR A 97 8.77 -5.89 -5.39
CA TYR A 97 7.55 -5.87 -6.21
C TYR A 97 7.07 -4.45 -6.51
N ILE A 98 7.24 -3.51 -5.57
CA ILE A 98 6.97 -2.09 -5.83
C ILE A 98 7.93 -1.57 -6.90
N LYS A 99 9.22 -1.90 -6.80
CA LYS A 99 10.20 -1.52 -7.82
C LYS A 99 9.83 -2.08 -9.20
N GLU A 100 9.46 -3.36 -9.25
CA GLU A 100 9.13 -4.02 -10.51
C GLU A 100 7.87 -3.45 -11.17
N TYR A 101 6.76 -3.38 -10.43
CA TYR A 101 5.44 -3.15 -11.02
C TYR A 101 4.93 -1.71 -10.87
N ILE A 102 5.53 -0.90 -10.00
CA ILE A 102 5.16 0.51 -9.80
C ILE A 102 6.24 1.44 -10.33
N MET A 103 7.51 1.23 -9.94
CA MET A 103 8.60 2.12 -10.29
C MET A 103 9.01 2.00 -11.76
N LYS A 104 9.41 0.81 -12.21
CA LYS A 104 9.84 0.60 -13.61
C LYS A 104 8.73 0.91 -14.61
N GLU A 105 7.49 0.59 -14.23
CA GLU A 105 6.28 0.83 -14.99
C GLU A 105 5.76 2.29 -14.91
N LYS A 106 6.42 3.16 -14.13
CA LYS A 106 6.09 4.60 -13.98
C LYS A 106 4.62 4.87 -13.66
N ARG A 107 4.05 4.06 -12.76
CA ARG A 107 2.62 4.13 -12.41
C ARG A 107 2.29 5.20 -11.39
N VAL A 108 3.30 5.75 -10.71
CA VAL A 108 3.14 6.66 -9.58
C VAL A 108 3.98 7.92 -9.72
N GLU A 109 3.43 9.08 -9.35
CA GLU A 109 4.20 10.33 -9.26
C GLU A 109 4.76 10.58 -7.86
N ASN A 110 3.95 10.40 -6.81
CA ASN A 110 4.34 10.58 -5.41
C ASN A 110 4.08 9.31 -4.61
N LEU A 111 5.09 8.84 -3.88
CA LEU A 111 5.05 7.57 -3.17
C LEU A 111 5.42 7.77 -1.70
N ALA A 112 4.61 7.24 -0.79
CA ALA A 112 4.98 7.09 0.62
C ALA A 112 4.69 5.67 1.09
N ILE A 113 5.65 5.07 1.80
CA ILE A 113 5.53 3.70 2.28
C ILE A 113 6.02 3.64 3.72
N GLU A 114 5.17 3.13 4.59
CA GLU A 114 5.50 2.74 5.95
C GLU A 114 5.49 1.22 6.04
N GLY A 115 6.57 0.66 6.59
CA GLY A 115 6.70 -0.76 6.80
C GLY A 115 7.67 -1.05 7.94
N TYR A 116 8.28 -2.22 7.89
CA TYR A 116 9.22 -2.65 8.92
C TYR A 116 10.57 -3.00 8.32
N ILE A 117 11.63 -2.80 9.10
CA ILE A 117 12.93 -3.40 8.87
C ILE A 117 13.27 -4.33 10.03
N GLU A 118 14.17 -5.27 9.77
CA GLU A 118 14.77 -6.08 10.82
C GLU A 118 16.03 -5.38 11.35
N ILE A 119 16.13 -5.27 12.67
CA ILE A 119 17.31 -4.73 13.35
C ILE A 119 17.87 -5.77 14.31
N GLN A 120 19.20 -5.83 14.40
CA GLN A 120 19.88 -6.63 15.41
C GLN A 120 19.85 -5.90 16.76
N VAL A 121 19.51 -6.64 17.81
CA VAL A 121 19.53 -6.19 19.19
C VAL A 121 20.24 -7.25 20.04
N ARG A 122 20.62 -6.92 21.28
CA ARG A 122 21.33 -7.86 22.17
C ARG A 122 20.61 -9.20 22.36
N SER A 123 19.28 -9.21 22.26
CA SER A 123 18.42 -10.39 22.46
C SER A 123 18.02 -11.10 21.15
N GLY A 124 18.67 -10.81 20.02
CA GLY A 124 18.34 -11.39 18.71
C GLY A 124 17.91 -10.34 17.69
N THR A 125 16.86 -10.61 16.91
CA THR A 125 16.36 -9.67 15.91
C THR A 125 14.98 -9.12 16.28
N ARG A 126 14.75 -7.84 15.95
CA ARG A 126 13.50 -7.14 16.24
C ARG A 126 13.02 -6.38 15.01
N ARG A 127 11.70 -6.31 14.83
CA ARG A 127 11.08 -5.45 13.82
C ARG A 127 11.00 -4.01 14.32
N ARG A 128 11.42 -3.07 13.49
CA ARG A 128 11.31 -1.62 13.73
C ARG A 128 10.54 -0.97 12.60
N ASN A 129 9.59 -0.09 12.93
CA ASN A 129 8.91 0.74 11.94
C ASN A 129 9.95 1.57 11.18
N LYS A 130 9.75 1.69 9.88
CA LYS A 130 10.61 2.45 8.98
C LYS A 130 9.75 3.05 7.88
N GLU A 131 10.16 4.21 7.39
CA GLU A 131 9.58 4.83 6.20
C GLU A 131 10.58 4.77 5.06
N LEU A 132 10.07 4.55 3.85
CA LEU A 132 10.87 4.59 2.62
C LEU A 132 11.57 5.94 2.47
N PHE A 133 10.92 7.03 2.90
CA PHE A 133 11.51 8.36 2.88
C PHE A 133 12.84 8.47 3.65
N THR A 134 13.04 7.62 4.66
CA THR A 134 14.27 7.63 5.47
C THR A 134 15.32 6.60 5.00
N MET A 135 15.14 6.03 3.80
CA MET A 135 16.05 5.05 3.18
C MET A 135 16.79 5.71 2.01
N THR A 136 17.92 6.36 2.29
CA THR A 136 18.63 7.26 1.36
C THR A 136 18.99 6.63 0.02
N ASP A 137 19.43 5.37 -0.01
CA ASP A 137 19.80 4.71 -1.27
C ASP A 137 18.56 4.37 -2.11
N GLU A 138 17.49 3.94 -1.45
CA GLU A 138 16.19 3.69 -2.09
C GLU A 138 15.60 4.97 -2.68
N LEU A 139 15.62 6.07 -1.92
CA LEU A 139 15.17 7.39 -2.37
C LEU A 139 15.78 7.78 -3.72
N LYS A 140 17.12 7.71 -3.80
CA LYS A 140 17.87 8.04 -5.01
C LYS A 140 17.46 7.16 -6.18
N GLU A 141 17.22 5.88 -5.95
CA GLU A 141 16.76 4.96 -6.99
C GLU A 141 15.39 5.37 -7.53
N PHE A 142 14.41 5.66 -6.66
CA PHE A 142 13.08 6.12 -7.10
C PHE A 142 13.13 7.47 -7.85
N GLU A 143 14.00 8.39 -7.43
CA GLU A 143 14.19 9.68 -8.11
C GLU A 143 14.68 9.53 -9.56
N LEU A 144 15.51 8.52 -9.85
CA LEU A 144 15.95 8.22 -11.24
C LEU A 144 14.78 7.83 -12.16
N TYR A 145 13.66 7.38 -11.60
CA TYR A 145 12.42 7.07 -12.32
C TYR A 145 11.39 8.22 -12.28
N ASN A 146 11.80 9.41 -11.81
CA ASN A 146 10.96 10.59 -11.59
C ASN A 146 9.83 10.37 -10.56
N ILE A 147 10.00 9.44 -9.62
CA ILE A 147 9.05 9.21 -8.53
C ILE A 147 9.50 10.00 -7.31
N LYS A 148 8.62 10.88 -6.83
CA LYS A 148 8.86 11.70 -5.63
C LYS A 148 8.47 10.91 -4.39
N VAL A 149 9.45 10.37 -3.69
CA VAL A 149 9.19 9.75 -2.39
C VAL A 149 9.00 10.84 -1.34
N ARG A 150 7.98 10.70 -0.48
CA ARG A 150 7.61 11.67 0.56
C ARG A 150 7.40 10.97 1.90
N GLU A 151 7.43 11.75 2.99
CA GLU A 151 6.98 11.29 4.30
C GLU A 151 5.50 10.90 4.23
N HIS A 152 5.12 9.87 4.98
CA HIS A 152 3.73 9.39 4.94
C HIS A 152 2.75 10.45 5.48
N SER A 153 3.15 11.21 6.51
CA SER A 153 2.34 12.31 7.05
C SER A 153 2.08 13.42 6.04
N ASP A 154 3.04 13.71 5.14
CA ASP A 154 2.93 14.80 4.17
C ASP A 154 1.91 14.50 3.06
N LEU A 155 1.76 13.23 2.70
CA LEU A 155 0.78 12.81 1.69
C LEU A 155 -0.56 12.40 2.29
N TYR A 156 -0.64 12.12 3.60
CA TYR A 156 -1.87 11.62 4.22
C TYR A 156 -2.92 12.71 4.27
N ILE A 157 -4.07 12.44 3.66
CA ILE A 157 -5.22 13.36 3.68
C ILE A 157 -6.19 12.87 4.76
N ARG A 158 -6.55 13.75 5.69
CA ARG A 158 -7.51 13.41 6.75
C ARG A 158 -8.93 13.52 6.24
N ALA A 159 -9.81 12.64 6.72
CA ALA A 159 -11.20 12.58 6.25
C ALA A 159 -11.96 13.91 6.41
N TYR A 160 -11.65 14.72 7.42
CA TYR A 160 -12.29 16.03 7.63
C TYR A 160 -11.72 17.15 6.74
N GLU A 161 -10.51 16.99 6.18
CA GLU A 161 -9.93 17.98 5.25
C GLU A 161 -10.70 18.01 3.91
N PHE A 162 -11.51 16.98 3.62
CA PHE A 162 -12.47 16.98 2.51
C PHE A 162 -13.78 17.71 2.81
N ILE A 163 -14.09 17.97 4.09
CA ILE A 163 -15.35 18.64 4.48
C ILE A 163 -15.20 20.17 4.32
N ASP A 164 -13.99 20.71 4.52
CA ASP A 164 -13.72 22.14 4.39
C ASP A 164 -13.61 22.61 2.92
N GLU A 165 -13.39 21.70 1.96
CA GLU A 165 -13.49 22.02 0.52
C GLU A 165 -14.95 22.01 -0.02
N MET A 166 -15.94 21.75 0.84
CA MET A 166 -17.36 21.68 0.47
C MET A 166 -18.21 22.88 0.93
N TYR A 167 -17.58 23.94 1.46
CA TYR A 167 -18.25 25.21 1.83
C TYR A 167 -17.62 26.42 1.15
#